data_AF-A0A2P8KEF9-F1
#
_entry.id   AF-A0A2P8KEF9-F1
#
_cell.length_a   1.000
_cell.length_b   1.000
_cell.length_c   1.000
_cell.angle_alpha   90.00
_cell.angle_beta   90.00
_cell.angle_gamma   90.00
#
_symmetry.space_group_name_H-M   'P 1'
#
loop_
_entity.id
_entity.type
_entity.pdbx_description
1 polymer ?
#
loop_
_entity_poly.entity_id
_entity_poly.type
_entity_poly.pdbx_seq_one_letter_code
_entity_poly.pdbx_strand_id
1 'polypeptide(L)'
;MPRAHHHVVKPAAGAKYVPMLANPLNPLAAEVGQAVAREVAEVGRRKSRSTKASFGLGIMAAPANVDALGARMTALVARVLEQSLSAHTVQGKALRMALIAKLANEEIGSSEAAPPVVAQGAATDVLLTTAEAAAKLEASRPYVSMLCNAGKLGEVVMTEGGHRRIRSSAVQAYLATRAKQHEGAMSPRQAGVEAGLYDYPDGHFVNVVRGDDASRTAKKAAPAKAARKPRP
;
A
#
# COMPACT_ATOMS: atom_id res chain seq x y z
N MET A 1 -42.31 30.85 -24.65
CA MET A 1 -41.91 29.47 -24.31
C MET A 1 -40.78 29.03 -25.23
N PRO A 2 -39.49 29.05 -24.83
CA PRO A 2 -38.42 28.56 -25.69
C PRO A 2 -38.22 27.05 -25.48
N ARG A 3 -38.20 26.29 -26.58
CA ARG A 3 -37.84 24.86 -26.64
C ARG A 3 -36.33 24.71 -26.43
N ALA A 4 -35.94 23.87 -25.48
CA ALA A 4 -34.55 23.51 -25.24
C ALA A 4 -34.00 22.67 -26.41
N HIS A 5 -32.88 23.11 -26.97
CA HIS A 5 -32.09 22.34 -27.94
C HIS A 5 -31.22 21.35 -27.16
N HIS A 6 -31.45 20.05 -27.34
CA HIS A 6 -30.53 19.02 -26.85
C HIS A 6 -29.28 18.99 -27.72
N HIS A 7 -28.12 19.17 -27.09
CA HIS A 7 -26.82 19.05 -27.77
C HIS A 7 -26.54 17.57 -28.09
N VAL A 8 -26.41 17.26 -29.38
CA VAL A 8 -25.96 15.95 -29.85
C VAL A 8 -24.51 15.75 -29.40
N VAL A 9 -24.29 14.87 -28.43
CA VAL A 9 -22.96 14.49 -27.96
C VAL A 9 -22.25 13.75 -29.08
N LYS A 10 -21.14 14.32 -29.58
CA LYS A 10 -20.31 13.74 -30.64
C LYS A 10 -19.72 12.38 -30.19
N PRO A 11 -19.72 11.34 -31.05
CA PRO A 11 -19.19 10.00 -30.73
C PRO A 11 -17.66 9.94 -30.54
N ALA A 12 -16.94 11.05 -30.68
CA ALA A 12 -15.49 11.12 -30.57
C ALA A 12 -14.95 10.88 -29.14
N ALA A 13 -15.80 10.96 -28.11
CA ALA A 13 -15.39 10.70 -26.72
C ALA A 13 -15.12 9.21 -26.45
N GLY A 14 -15.79 8.29 -27.17
CA GLY A 14 -15.63 6.84 -26.98
C GLY A 14 -14.25 6.32 -27.36
N ALA A 15 -13.63 6.87 -28.41
CA ALA A 15 -12.34 6.42 -28.93
C ALA A 15 -11.17 6.57 -27.94
N LYS A 16 -11.27 7.50 -26.98
CA LYS A 16 -10.25 7.73 -25.96
C LYS A 16 -10.25 6.67 -24.84
N TYR A 17 -11.37 5.99 -24.64
CA TYR A 17 -11.54 5.01 -23.55
C TYR A 17 -11.52 3.55 -24.03
N VAL A 18 -11.64 3.28 -25.34
CA VAL A 18 -11.46 1.93 -25.90
C VAL A 18 -10.14 1.27 -25.46
N PRO A 19 -8.97 1.95 -25.46
CA PRO A 19 -7.73 1.32 -24.99
C PRO A 19 -7.68 1.09 -23.47
N MET A 20 -8.55 1.71 -22.66
CA MET A 20 -8.62 1.44 -21.22
C MET A 20 -9.44 0.19 -20.89
N LEU A 21 -10.27 -0.29 -21.82
CA LEU A 21 -11.11 -1.48 -21.66
C LEU A 21 -10.53 -2.72 -22.35
N ALA A 22 -9.63 -2.53 -23.32
CA ALA A 22 -8.96 -3.63 -24.00
C ALA A 22 -7.81 -4.16 -23.12
N ASN A 23 -7.75 -5.48 -22.92
CA ASN A 23 -6.59 -6.10 -22.30
C ASN A 23 -5.35 -5.82 -23.18
N PRO A 24 -4.29 -5.17 -22.67
CA PRO A 24 -3.14 -4.78 -23.49
C PRO A 24 -2.37 -5.99 -24.07
N LEU A 25 -2.64 -7.20 -23.60
CA LEU A 25 -2.11 -8.45 -24.14
C LEU A 25 -2.99 -9.10 -25.22
N ASN A 26 -4.16 -8.54 -25.54
CA ASN A 26 -5.03 -9.01 -26.63
C ASN A 26 -4.33 -9.16 -28.00
N PRO A 27 -3.49 -8.21 -28.46
CA PRO A 27 -2.79 -8.40 -29.75
C PRO A 27 -1.87 -9.63 -29.73
N LEU A 28 -1.17 -9.87 -28.61
CA LEU A 28 -0.33 -11.06 -28.44
C LEU A 28 -1.15 -12.35 -28.45
N ALA A 29 -2.30 -12.36 -27.77
CA ALA A 29 -3.22 -13.49 -27.77
C ALA A 29 -3.78 -13.77 -29.19
N ALA A 30 -4.06 -12.73 -29.96
CA ALA A 30 -4.52 -12.86 -31.34
C ALA A 30 -3.43 -13.44 -32.26
N GLU A 31 -2.19 -13.00 -32.13
CA GLU A 31 -1.04 -13.53 -32.89
C GLU A 31 -0.80 -15.02 -32.60
N VAL A 32 -0.79 -15.40 -31.32
CA VAL A 32 -0.65 -16.80 -30.91
C VAL A 32 -1.83 -17.63 -31.43
N GLY A 33 -3.07 -17.14 -31.29
CA GLY A 33 -4.26 -17.83 -31.78
C GLY A 33 -4.26 -18.04 -33.29
N GLN A 34 -3.81 -17.06 -34.07
CA GLN A 34 -3.66 -17.19 -35.52
C GLN A 34 -2.59 -18.22 -35.90
N ALA A 35 -1.45 -18.22 -35.20
CA ALA A 35 -0.36 -19.14 -35.46
C ALA A 35 -0.77 -20.60 -35.15
N VAL A 36 -1.47 -20.82 -34.04
CA VAL A 36 -2.01 -22.14 -33.68
C VAL A 36 -3.09 -22.58 -34.67
N ALA A 37 -4.02 -21.70 -35.06
CA ALA A 37 -5.07 -22.03 -36.03
C ALA A 37 -4.50 -22.44 -37.40
N ARG A 38 -3.41 -21.78 -37.85
CA ARG A 38 -2.71 -22.16 -39.08
C ARG A 38 -2.10 -23.55 -38.98
N GLU A 39 -1.40 -23.85 -37.88
CA GLU A 39 -0.78 -25.17 -37.68
C GLU A 39 -1.83 -26.29 -37.60
N VAL A 40 -2.96 -26.06 -36.90
CA VAL A 40 -4.07 -27.00 -36.84
C VAL A 40 -4.69 -27.25 -38.22
N ALA A 41 -4.87 -26.19 -39.01
CA ALA A 41 -5.38 -26.32 -40.37
C ALA A 41 -4.41 -27.11 -41.28
N GLU A 42 -3.10 -26.93 -41.13
CA GLU A 42 -2.10 -27.72 -41.85
C GLU A 42 -2.11 -29.20 -41.45
N VAL A 43 -2.17 -29.50 -40.15
CA VAL A 43 -2.28 -30.88 -39.65
C VAL A 43 -3.55 -31.55 -40.19
N GLY A 44 -4.68 -30.83 -40.17
CA GLY A 44 -5.95 -31.30 -40.75
C GLY A 44 -5.88 -31.58 -42.25
N ARG A 45 -5.19 -30.71 -43.02
CA ARG A 45 -4.94 -30.90 -44.46
C ARG A 45 -4.01 -32.09 -44.75
N ARG A 46 -2.99 -32.31 -43.92
CA ARG A 46 -2.07 -33.46 -44.06
C ARG A 46 -2.80 -34.78 -43.76
N LYS A 47 -3.67 -34.80 -42.74
CA LYS A 47 -4.50 -35.96 -42.42
C LYS A 47 -5.50 -36.29 -43.55
N SER A 48 -6.15 -35.29 -44.14
CA SER A 48 -7.10 -35.50 -45.25
C SER A 48 -6.44 -35.89 -46.58
N ARG A 49 -5.19 -35.47 -46.83
CA ARG A 49 -4.38 -35.97 -47.95
C ARG A 49 -3.90 -37.40 -47.73
N SER A 50 -3.48 -37.73 -46.51
CA SER A 50 -3.08 -39.10 -46.13
C SER A 50 -4.23 -40.08 -46.30
N THR A 51 -5.46 -39.72 -45.91
CA THR A 51 -6.63 -40.60 -46.06
C THR A 51 -7.10 -40.74 -47.51
N LYS A 52 -6.91 -39.71 -48.34
CA LYS A 52 -7.16 -39.81 -49.79
C LYS A 52 -6.09 -40.64 -50.52
N ALA A 53 -4.84 -40.61 -50.08
CA ALA A 53 -3.76 -41.44 -50.63
C ALA A 53 -3.84 -42.91 -50.14
N SER A 54 -4.37 -43.15 -48.94
CA SER A 54 -4.54 -44.50 -48.37
C SER A 54 -5.85 -45.19 -48.78
N PHE A 55 -6.72 -44.55 -49.57
CA PHE A 55 -7.93 -45.19 -50.10
C PHE A 55 -7.62 -46.26 -51.18
N GLY A 56 -6.34 -46.48 -51.51
CA GLY A 56 -5.86 -47.57 -52.37
C GLY A 56 -5.03 -48.65 -51.69
N LEU A 57 -4.61 -48.49 -50.43
CA LEU A 57 -3.83 -49.51 -49.71
C LEU A 57 -4.04 -49.32 -48.20
N GLY A 58 -4.66 -50.33 -47.58
CA GLY A 58 -4.95 -50.35 -46.16
C GLY A 58 -3.68 -50.21 -45.32
N ILE A 59 -3.52 -49.06 -44.69
CA ILE A 59 -2.51 -48.86 -43.67
C ILE A 59 -3.24 -48.36 -42.42
N MET A 60 -3.14 -49.18 -41.37
CA MET A 60 -3.52 -48.85 -40.00
C MET A 60 -3.00 -47.46 -39.65
N ALA A 61 -3.91 -46.50 -39.49
CA ALA A 61 -3.58 -45.17 -39.07
C ALA A 61 -3.04 -45.24 -37.63
N ALA A 62 -1.73 -45.03 -37.48
CA ALA A 62 -1.09 -44.89 -36.18
C ALA A 62 -1.82 -43.81 -35.35
N PRO A 63 -2.01 -44.00 -34.04
CA PRO A 63 -2.62 -42.99 -33.18
C PRO A 63 -1.72 -41.76 -33.27
N ALA A 64 -2.28 -40.66 -33.79
CA ALA A 64 -1.59 -39.37 -33.83
C ALA A 64 -1.16 -39.05 -32.39
N ASN A 65 0.15 -39.09 -32.17
CA ASN A 65 0.77 -38.97 -30.86
C ASN A 65 0.41 -37.59 -30.28
N VAL A 66 -0.63 -37.54 -29.45
CA VAL A 66 -1.19 -36.30 -28.89
C VAL A 66 -0.10 -35.49 -28.19
N ASP A 67 0.84 -36.19 -27.56
CA ASP A 67 2.02 -35.63 -26.91
C ASP A 67 2.97 -34.95 -27.90
N ALA A 68 3.18 -35.53 -29.09
CA ALA A 68 4.03 -34.94 -30.12
C ALA A 68 3.37 -33.70 -30.78
N LEU A 69 2.04 -33.69 -30.87
CA LEU A 69 1.29 -32.51 -31.30
C LEU A 69 1.35 -31.40 -30.23
N GLY A 70 1.19 -31.77 -28.96
CA GLY A 70 1.36 -30.87 -27.82
C GLY A 70 2.74 -30.22 -27.83
N ALA A 71 3.81 -31.01 -27.95
CA ALA A 71 5.18 -30.50 -28.01
C ALA A 71 5.40 -29.52 -29.19
N ARG A 72 4.84 -29.80 -30.37
CA ARG A 72 4.92 -28.90 -31.53
C ARG A 72 4.16 -27.59 -31.30
N MET A 73 2.96 -27.66 -30.72
CA MET A 73 2.19 -26.46 -30.38
C MET A 73 2.91 -25.62 -29.33
N THR A 74 3.44 -26.23 -28.27
CA THR A 74 4.22 -25.52 -27.25
C THR A 74 5.44 -24.81 -27.84
N ALA A 75 6.19 -25.48 -28.72
CA ALA A 75 7.34 -24.88 -29.40
C ALA A 75 6.93 -23.70 -30.31
N LEU A 76 5.79 -23.82 -30.99
CA LEU A 76 5.25 -22.75 -31.83
C LEU A 76 4.83 -21.54 -31.00
N VAL A 77 4.11 -21.76 -29.91
CA VAL A 77 3.70 -20.69 -28.98
C VAL A 77 4.93 -20.00 -28.40
N ALA A 78 5.93 -20.75 -27.92
CA ALA A 78 7.16 -20.21 -27.38
C ALA A 78 7.89 -19.31 -28.40
N ARG A 79 8.01 -19.77 -29.66
CA ARG A 79 8.63 -18.98 -30.74
C ARG A 79 7.86 -17.70 -31.04
N VAL A 80 6.53 -17.74 -31.08
CA VAL A 80 5.71 -16.53 -31.33
C VAL A 80 5.83 -15.54 -30.18
N LEU A 81 5.76 -16.02 -28.93
CA LEU A 81 5.98 -15.19 -27.75
C LEU A 81 7.37 -14.55 -27.77
N GLU A 82 8.41 -15.32 -28.09
CA GLU A 82 9.78 -14.83 -28.21
C GLU A 82 9.90 -13.75 -29.29
N GLN A 83 9.34 -13.96 -30.48
CA GLN A 83 9.35 -12.98 -31.56
C GLN A 83 8.65 -11.67 -31.19
N SER A 84 7.45 -11.76 -30.62
CA SER A 84 6.65 -10.57 -30.27
C SER A 84 7.21 -9.83 -29.05
N LEU A 85 7.82 -10.54 -28.08
CA LEU A 85 8.41 -9.94 -26.88
C LEU A 85 9.87 -9.50 -27.07
N SER A 86 10.64 -10.07 -28.01
CA SER A 86 12.03 -9.66 -28.28
C SER A 86 12.14 -8.49 -29.25
N ALA A 87 11.08 -8.19 -30.02
CA ALA A 87 11.09 -7.10 -30.99
C ALA A 87 11.49 -5.75 -30.33
N HIS A 88 12.50 -5.07 -30.90
CA HIS A 88 12.98 -3.75 -30.45
C HIS A 88 12.12 -2.60 -31.01
N THR A 89 10.80 -2.78 -31.04
CA THR A 89 9.85 -1.78 -31.52
C THR A 89 9.13 -1.11 -30.35
N VAL A 90 8.49 0.04 -30.61
CA VAL A 90 7.64 0.73 -29.62
C VAL A 90 6.50 -0.19 -29.14
N GLN A 91 5.94 -0.99 -30.06
CA GLN A 91 4.92 -1.98 -29.74
C GLN A 91 5.47 -3.12 -28.88
N GLY A 92 6.65 -3.67 -29.20
CA GLY A 92 7.31 -4.69 -28.37
C GLY A 92 7.64 -4.18 -26.96
N LYS A 93 8.08 -2.92 -26.84
CA LYS A 93 8.26 -2.26 -25.53
C LYS A 93 6.94 -2.15 -24.76
N ALA A 94 5.86 -1.73 -25.43
CA ALA A 94 4.55 -1.63 -24.80
C ALA A 94 4.03 -3.00 -24.32
N LEU A 95 4.23 -4.06 -25.10
CA LEU A 95 3.87 -5.43 -24.73
C LEU A 95 4.67 -5.94 -23.52
N ARG A 96 6.00 -5.73 -23.50
CA ARG A 96 6.84 -6.09 -22.34
C ARG A 96 6.38 -5.36 -21.08
N MET A 97 6.12 -4.05 -21.17
CA MET A 97 5.63 -3.27 -20.04
C MET A 97 4.24 -3.71 -19.58
N ALA A 98 3.34 -4.04 -20.51
CA ALA A 98 2.02 -4.56 -20.20
C ALA A 98 2.06 -5.93 -19.50
N LEU A 99 2.96 -6.81 -19.94
CA LEU A 99 3.18 -8.12 -19.30
C LEU A 99 3.73 -7.95 -17.88
N ILE A 100 4.75 -7.10 -17.69
CA ILE A 100 5.29 -6.77 -16.36
C ILE A 100 4.19 -6.22 -15.46
N ALA A 101 3.38 -5.28 -15.95
CA ALA A 101 2.28 -4.72 -15.18
C ALA A 101 1.23 -5.77 -14.81
N LYS A 102 0.92 -6.73 -15.70
CA LYS A 102 -0.01 -7.82 -15.42
C LYS A 102 0.54 -8.77 -14.36
N LEU A 103 1.79 -9.20 -14.49
CA LEU A 103 2.44 -10.05 -13.50
C LEU A 103 2.50 -9.38 -12.12
N ALA A 104 2.88 -8.09 -12.06
CA ALA A 104 2.88 -7.34 -10.81
C ALA A 104 1.49 -7.27 -10.15
N ASN A 105 0.43 -7.07 -10.94
CA ASN A 105 -0.94 -7.05 -10.41
C ASN A 105 -1.40 -8.43 -9.92
N GLU A 106 -0.99 -9.50 -10.59
CA GLU A 106 -1.28 -10.88 -10.16
C GLU A 106 -0.51 -11.25 -8.89
N GLU A 107 0.77 -10.86 -8.76
CA GLU A 107 1.55 -11.06 -7.53
C GLU A 107 0.93 -10.32 -6.33
N ILE A 108 0.44 -9.10 -6.55
CA ILE A 108 -0.23 -8.31 -5.50
C ILE A 108 -1.60 -8.94 -5.14
N GLY A 109 -2.34 -9.46 -6.13
CA GLY A 109 -3.66 -10.05 -5.93
C GLY A 109 -3.68 -11.51 -5.47
N SER A 110 -2.62 -12.27 -5.73
CA SER A 110 -2.47 -13.70 -5.39
C SER A 110 -1.81 -13.93 -4.03
N SER A 111 -1.45 -12.86 -3.30
CA SER A 111 -0.87 -12.97 -1.96
C SER A 111 -1.97 -13.19 -0.92
N GLU A 112 -2.43 -14.43 -0.81
CA GLU A 112 -2.96 -14.94 0.45
C GLU A 112 -1.76 -15.15 1.40
N ALA A 113 -1.64 -14.24 2.38
CA ALA A 113 -0.86 -14.35 3.61
C ALA A 113 0.50 -15.09 3.55
N ALA A 114 1.56 -14.39 3.12
CA ALA A 114 2.93 -14.67 3.59
C ALA A 114 3.67 -13.33 3.85
N PRO A 115 4.49 -13.24 4.92
CA PRO A 115 4.96 -11.97 5.46
C PRO A 115 5.95 -11.28 4.50
N PRO A 116 5.87 -9.96 4.34
CA PRO A 116 6.68 -9.26 3.35
C PRO A 116 8.13 -9.09 3.84
N VAL A 117 9.06 -9.69 3.10
CA VAL A 117 10.46 -9.25 3.06
C VAL A 117 10.53 -7.98 2.21
N VAL A 118 10.54 -6.85 2.91
CA VAL A 118 11.15 -5.55 2.59
C VAL A 118 11.42 -5.23 1.11
N ALA A 119 10.54 -4.42 0.52
CA ALA A 119 10.92 -3.35 -0.41
C ALA A 119 10.04 -2.13 -0.11
N GLN A 120 10.62 -1.14 0.59
CA GLN A 120 9.97 0.11 0.95
C GLN A 120 9.58 0.92 -0.28
N GLY A 121 8.30 1.28 -0.38
CA GLY A 121 7.85 2.37 -1.25
C GLY A 121 6.39 2.25 -1.65
N ALA A 122 5.51 2.91 -0.89
CA ALA A 122 4.08 3.06 -1.16
C ALA A 122 3.20 1.81 -0.94
N ALA A 123 3.29 1.21 0.25
CA ALA A 123 2.12 0.56 0.83
C ALA A 123 1.03 1.62 1.03
N THR A 124 -0.22 1.29 0.71
CA THR A 124 -1.41 2.09 1.03
C THR A 124 -1.44 2.36 2.53
N ASP A 125 -0.90 3.51 2.91
CA ASP A 125 -0.64 3.82 4.30
C ASP A 125 -1.97 4.09 5.00
N VAL A 126 -2.30 3.24 5.99
CA VAL A 126 -3.58 3.35 6.70
C VAL A 126 -3.63 4.70 7.40
N LEU A 127 -4.63 5.50 7.05
CA LEU A 127 -4.86 6.82 7.63
C LEU A 127 -5.58 6.69 8.97
N LEU A 128 -4.84 6.89 10.05
CA LEU A 128 -5.33 6.79 11.42
C LEU A 128 -5.98 8.10 11.88
N THR A 129 -6.97 7.98 12.75
CA THR A 129 -7.45 9.12 13.54
C THR A 129 -6.42 9.52 14.61
N THR A 130 -6.54 10.74 15.15
CA THR A 130 -5.72 11.18 16.29
C THR A 130 -5.90 10.30 17.52
N ALA A 131 -7.09 9.71 17.71
CA ALA A 131 -7.37 8.78 18.81
C ALA A 131 -6.65 7.44 18.61
N GLU A 132 -6.69 6.89 17.39
CA GLU A 132 -5.97 5.65 17.05
C GLU A 132 -4.45 5.84 17.12
N ALA A 133 -3.94 6.98 16.66
CA ALA A 133 -2.52 7.30 16.77
C ALA A 133 -2.08 7.43 18.23
N ALA A 134 -2.91 8.03 19.08
CA ALA A 134 -2.65 8.13 20.52
C ALA A 134 -2.60 6.76 21.20
N ALA A 135 -3.51 5.86 20.84
CA ALA A 135 -3.51 4.49 21.34
C ALA A 135 -2.23 3.74 20.94
N LYS A 136 -1.77 3.89 19.69
CA LYS A 136 -0.53 3.25 19.21
C LYS A 136 0.75 3.85 19.80
N LEU A 137 0.74 5.12 20.18
CA LEU A 137 1.87 5.82 20.79
C LEU A 137 1.90 5.69 22.32
N GLU A 138 0.88 5.06 22.92
CA GLU A 138 0.65 5.04 24.37
C GLU A 138 0.77 6.44 25.00
N ALA A 139 0.28 7.44 24.26
CA ALA A 139 0.41 8.84 24.61
C ALA A 139 -0.95 9.54 24.62
N SER A 140 -1.01 10.71 25.26
CA SER A 140 -2.24 11.47 25.32
C SER A 140 -2.59 12.07 23.94
N ARG A 141 -3.89 12.16 23.62
CA ARG A 141 -4.39 12.85 22.42
C ARG A 141 -3.82 14.27 22.22
N PRO A 142 -3.72 15.14 23.25
CA PRO A 142 -3.12 16.46 23.09
C PRO A 142 -1.62 16.38 22.75
N TYR A 143 -0.90 15.38 23.28
CA TYR A 143 0.49 15.15 22.93
C TYR A 143 0.65 14.79 21.44
N VAL A 144 -0.21 13.93 20.91
CA VAL A 144 -0.23 13.61 19.48
C VAL A 144 -0.56 14.84 18.63
N SER A 145 -1.52 15.66 19.05
CA SER A 145 -1.85 16.92 18.37
C SER A 145 -0.66 17.88 18.29
N MET A 146 0.10 17.99 19.40
CA MET A 146 1.34 18.75 19.45
C MET A 146 2.40 18.16 18.50
N LEU A 147 2.56 16.83 18.44
CA LEU A 147 3.50 16.20 17.51
C LEU A 147 3.14 16.42 16.04
N CYS A 148 1.84 16.44 15.71
CA CYS A 148 1.35 16.84 14.39
C CYS A 148 1.71 18.30 14.08
N ASN A 149 1.47 19.23 15.01
CA ASN A 149 1.80 20.65 14.82
C ASN A 149 3.31 20.87 14.67
N ALA A 150 4.12 20.07 15.38
CA ALA A 150 5.57 20.10 15.30
C ALA A 150 6.14 19.40 14.04
N GLY A 151 5.29 18.82 13.19
CA GLY A 151 5.70 18.09 11.98
C GLY A 151 6.43 16.76 12.24
N LYS A 152 6.48 16.28 13.50
CA LYS A 152 7.22 15.07 13.88
C LYS A 152 6.54 13.77 13.45
N LEU A 153 5.23 13.83 13.15
CA LEU A 153 4.44 12.72 12.62
C LEU A 153 4.23 12.82 11.10
N GLY A 154 5.10 13.56 10.41
CA GLY A 154 5.09 13.70 8.95
C GLY A 154 3.90 14.48 8.41
N GLU A 155 3.50 14.16 7.18
CA GLU A 155 2.39 14.79 6.49
C GLU A 155 1.05 14.37 7.11
N VAL A 156 0.28 15.34 7.59
CA VAL A 156 -1.04 15.13 8.16
C VAL A 156 -2.10 15.57 7.16
N VAL A 157 -2.92 14.64 6.70
CA VAL A 157 -4.01 14.93 5.78
C VAL A 157 -5.21 15.44 6.59
N MET A 158 -5.76 16.59 6.20
CA MET A 158 -7.03 17.07 6.77
C MET A 158 -8.18 16.50 5.96
N THR A 159 -9.22 15.97 6.61
CA THR A 159 -10.49 15.68 5.94
C THR A 159 -11.28 16.95 5.70
N GLU A 160 -12.28 16.90 4.82
CA GLU A 160 -13.20 18.03 4.55
C GLU A 160 -13.88 18.57 5.82
N GLY A 161 -14.07 17.70 6.83
CA GLY A 161 -14.59 18.06 8.16
C GLY A 161 -13.56 18.60 9.17
N GLY A 162 -12.34 18.93 8.73
CA GLY A 162 -11.30 19.50 9.61
C GLY A 162 -10.66 18.49 10.59
N HIS A 163 -10.89 17.20 10.41
CA HIS A 163 -10.25 16.17 11.23
C HIS A 163 -8.90 15.77 10.66
N ARG A 164 -7.94 15.57 11.57
CA ARG A 164 -6.58 15.19 11.23
C ARG A 164 -6.49 13.69 10.97
N ARG A 165 -5.85 13.32 9.86
CA ARG A 165 -5.53 11.94 9.49
C ARG A 165 -4.02 11.76 9.40
N ILE A 166 -3.52 10.80 10.16
CA ILE A 166 -2.09 10.56 10.34
C ILE A 166 -1.76 9.24 9.68
N ARG A 167 -0.70 9.23 8.87
CA ARG A 167 -0.19 8.00 8.25
C ARG A 167 0.32 7.02 9.29
N SER A 168 -0.09 5.76 9.20
CA SER A 168 0.34 4.71 10.13
C SER A 168 1.86 4.48 10.12
N SER A 169 2.49 4.58 8.95
CA SER A 169 3.94 4.46 8.81
C SER A 169 4.69 5.58 9.55
N ALA A 170 4.16 6.80 9.55
CA ALA A 170 4.79 7.94 10.22
C ALA A 170 4.77 7.77 11.75
N VAL A 171 3.69 7.18 12.29
CA VAL A 171 3.62 6.84 13.72
C VAL A 171 4.65 5.77 14.08
N GLN A 172 4.79 4.73 13.26
CA GLN A 172 5.78 3.68 13.47
C GLN A 172 7.23 4.20 13.34
N ALA A 173 7.50 5.06 12.35
CA ALA A 173 8.80 5.70 12.19
C ALA A 173 9.16 6.59 13.39
N TYR A 174 8.16 7.27 13.96
CA TYR A 174 8.34 8.05 15.18
C TYR A 174 8.66 7.17 16.39
N LEU A 175 8.00 6.02 16.54
CA LEU A 175 8.36 5.05 17.59
C LEU A 175 9.78 4.50 17.41
N ALA A 176 10.17 4.16 16.18
CA ALA A 176 11.50 3.66 15.88
C ALA A 176 12.60 4.70 16.18
N THR A 177 12.37 5.97 15.86
CA THR A 177 13.30 7.06 16.20
C THR A 177 13.35 7.34 17.70
N ARG A 178 12.20 7.30 18.40
CA ARG A 178 12.15 7.43 19.86
C ARG A 178 12.90 6.29 20.57
N ALA A 179 12.76 5.06 20.10
CA ALA A 179 13.48 3.91 20.65
C ALA A 179 15.00 4.12 20.53
N LYS A 180 15.49 4.50 19.35
CA LYS A 180 16.91 4.81 19.11
C LYS A 180 17.45 5.95 19.96
N GLN A 181 16.62 6.94 20.31
CA GLN A 181 17.02 8.05 21.19
C GLN A 181 17.21 7.61 22.65
N HIS A 182 16.52 6.55 23.07
CA HIS A 182 16.67 5.99 24.41
C HIS A 182 17.67 4.83 24.47
N GLU A 183 18.06 4.28 23.32
CA GLU A 183 19.07 3.23 23.17
C GLU A 183 20.46 3.81 23.46
N GLY A 184 20.89 3.70 24.73
CA GLY A 184 22.17 4.22 25.22
C GLY A 184 22.09 5.43 26.15
N ALA A 185 20.89 5.97 26.39
CA ALA A 185 20.71 6.99 27.41
C ALA A 185 20.91 6.37 28.80
N MET A 186 21.84 6.93 29.59
CA MET A 186 21.99 6.56 31.00
C MET A 186 20.66 6.75 31.71
N SER A 187 20.29 5.77 32.56
CA SER A 187 19.07 5.91 33.34
C SER A 187 19.14 7.22 34.15
N PRO A 188 18.02 7.95 34.32
CA PRO A 188 18.02 9.21 35.06
C PRO A 188 18.64 9.11 36.46
N ARG A 189 18.52 7.93 37.09
CA ARG A 189 19.16 7.64 38.38
C ARG A 189 20.67 7.49 38.26
N GLN A 190 21.19 6.76 37.27
CA GLN A 190 22.62 6.63 37.03
C GLN A 190 23.26 7.97 36.67
N ALA A 191 22.61 8.77 35.80
CA ALA A 191 23.06 10.12 35.48
C ALA A 191 23.09 11.02 36.72
N GLY A 192 22.10 10.88 37.62
CA GLY A 192 22.09 11.59 38.90
C GLY A 192 23.21 11.16 39.85
N VAL A 193 23.57 9.87 39.89
CA VAL A 193 24.71 9.37 40.66
C VAL A 193 26.03 9.90 40.09
N GLU A 194 26.23 9.84 38.78
CA GLU A 194 27.44 10.35 38.12
C GLU A 194 27.59 11.88 38.28
N ALA A 195 26.47 12.61 38.27
CA ALA A 195 26.44 14.05 38.53
C ALA A 195 26.63 14.40 40.02
N GLY A 196 26.83 13.42 40.91
CA GLY A 196 26.98 13.64 42.36
C GLY A 196 25.71 14.14 43.04
N LEU A 197 24.54 14.02 42.40
CA LEU A 197 23.25 14.51 42.93
C LEU A 197 22.80 13.76 44.19
N TYR A 198 23.33 12.57 44.43
CA TYR A 198 23.00 11.72 45.58
C TYR A 198 24.14 11.59 46.60
N ASP A 199 25.27 12.27 46.39
CA ASP A 199 26.42 12.23 47.30
C ASP A 199 26.33 13.30 48.40
N TYR A 200 25.16 13.95 48.55
CA TYR A 200 24.94 14.95 49.59
C TYR A 200 24.70 14.26 50.94
N PRO A 201 25.49 14.54 51.97
CA PRO A 201 25.25 14.01 53.30
C PRO A 201 23.96 14.61 53.88
N ASP A 202 23.23 13.83 54.68
CA ASP A 202 21.87 14.13 55.19
C ASP A 202 21.73 15.49 55.90
N GLY A 203 22.83 16.12 56.31
CA GLY A 203 22.87 17.46 56.93
C GLY A 203 22.84 18.65 55.96
N HIS A 204 22.88 18.45 54.64
CA HIS A 204 22.95 19.54 53.65
C HIS A 204 21.61 20.18 53.27
N PHE A 205 20.49 19.56 53.64
CA PHE A 205 19.16 20.11 53.34
C PHE A 205 18.72 21.05 54.45
N VAL A 206 18.98 22.34 54.27
CA VAL A 206 18.35 23.37 55.11
C VAL A 206 16.90 23.50 54.67
N ASN A 207 15.96 23.12 55.54
CA ASN A 207 14.56 23.48 55.38
C ASN A 207 14.45 25.00 55.43
N VAL A 208 14.52 25.66 54.28
CA VAL A 208 14.14 27.08 54.12
C VAL A 208 12.62 27.16 54.14
N VAL A 209 12.01 26.71 55.24
CA VAL A 209 10.70 27.23 55.62
C VAL A 209 10.96 28.70 55.84
N ARG A 210 10.46 29.54 54.92
CA ARG A 210 10.46 31.01 54.98
C ARG A 210 10.44 31.47 56.44
N GLY A 211 11.61 31.82 56.96
CA GLY A 211 11.73 32.57 58.19
C GLY A 211 11.35 34.00 57.85
N ASP A 212 10.05 34.23 57.72
CA ASP A 212 9.37 35.54 57.76
C ASP A 212 7.86 35.27 57.64
N ASP A 213 7.25 34.83 58.74
CA ASP A 213 5.85 35.12 59.11
C ASP A 213 5.49 34.42 60.45
N ALA A 214 6.33 34.58 61.47
CA ALA A 214 5.95 34.32 62.87
C ALA A 214 5.13 35.50 63.46
N SER A 215 4.28 36.15 62.66
CA SER A 215 3.35 37.19 63.10
C SER A 215 2.03 37.21 62.33
N ARG A 216 1.54 36.06 61.84
CA ARG A 216 0.14 35.97 61.41
C ARG A 216 -0.79 35.82 62.60
N THR A 217 -1.18 36.98 63.09
CA THR A 217 -2.40 37.25 63.87
C THR A 217 -3.54 36.30 63.51
N ALA A 218 -4.16 35.73 64.54
CA ALA A 218 -5.33 34.88 64.46
C ALA A 218 -6.45 35.58 63.67
N LYS A 219 -6.60 35.22 62.38
CA LYS A 219 -7.79 35.57 61.61
C LYS A 219 -8.86 34.53 61.85
N LYS A 220 -9.87 34.98 62.59
CA LYS A 220 -11.11 34.31 62.98
C LYS A 220 -11.65 33.37 61.90
N ALA A 221 -12.06 32.18 62.35
CA ALA A 221 -12.96 31.30 61.62
C ALA A 221 -14.21 32.09 61.18
N ALA A 222 -14.59 31.96 59.91
CA ALA A 222 -15.87 32.40 59.39
C ALA A 222 -16.58 31.21 58.71
N PRO A 223 -17.92 31.15 58.80
CA PRO A 223 -18.64 29.89 58.89
C PRO A 223 -19.07 29.27 57.55
N ALA A 224 -19.43 27.99 57.63
CA ALA A 224 -19.92 27.13 56.57
C ALA A 224 -21.28 27.56 55.97
N LYS A 225 -21.42 27.24 54.67
CA LYS A 225 -22.65 27.00 53.87
C LYS A 225 -23.72 28.09 53.78
N ALA A 226 -23.95 28.57 52.57
CA ALA A 226 -25.29 28.98 52.11
C ALA A 226 -25.51 28.55 50.65
N ALA A 227 -26.69 28.00 50.40
CA ALA A 227 -27.13 27.35 49.18
C ALA A 227 -27.33 28.33 48.00
N ARG A 228 -27.06 27.85 46.77
CA ARG A 228 -27.41 28.51 45.51
C ARG A 228 -28.94 28.54 45.35
N LYS A 229 -29.52 29.71 45.16
CA LYS A 229 -30.89 29.86 44.62
C LYS A 229 -30.88 29.75 43.09
N PRO A 230 -31.91 29.15 42.46
CA PRO A 230 -32.05 29.08 41.01
C PRO A 230 -32.49 30.44 40.44
N ARG A 231 -32.07 30.73 39.20
CA ARG A 231 -32.35 31.98 38.49
C ARG A 231 -33.54 31.78 37.52
N PRO A 232 -34.48 32.74 37.40
CA PRO A 232 -35.62 32.68 36.49
C PRO A 232 -35.21 32.76 35.02
#